data_AF-A0A6N7ZAG9-F1
#
_entry.id   AF-A0A6N7ZAG9-F1
#
_cell.length_a   1.000
_cell.length_b   1.000
_cell.length_c   1.000
_cell.angle_alpha   90.00
_cell.angle_beta   90.00
_cell.angle_gamma   90.00
#
_symmetry.space_group_name_H-M   'P 1'
#
loop_
_entity.id
_entity.type
_entity.pdbx_description
1 polymer ?
#
loop_
_entity_poly.entity_id
_entity_poly.type
_entity_poly.pdbx_seq_one_letter_code
_entity_poly.pdbx_strand_id
1 'polypeptide(L)'
;MLTRENNVGSHLGSSDNEPIGRLIRSARRELGLTQYGLAEALVSVSGNDSLGRDEVSRWERGKRVPGPYWQQWLSDVLEIEPDRLRLSARVTRKQRIGLAS
;
A
#
# COMPACT_ATOMS: atom_id res chain seq x y z
N MET A 1 -29.31 17.90 -8.12
CA MET A 1 -28.27 17.27 -8.96
C MET A 1 -26.93 17.65 -8.36
N LEU A 2 -26.50 16.92 -7.33
CA LEU A 2 -25.28 17.21 -6.58
C LEU A 2 -24.13 16.51 -7.30
N THR A 3 -23.30 17.29 -8.01
CA THR A 3 -21.99 16.81 -8.42
C THR A 3 -21.23 16.53 -7.13
N ARG A 4 -20.88 15.27 -6.89
CA ARG A 4 -20.09 14.88 -5.72
C ARG A 4 -18.63 15.11 -6.11
N GLU A 5 -18.24 16.37 -6.09
CA GLU A 5 -16.86 16.82 -6.20
C GLU A 5 -16.11 16.36 -4.95
N ASN A 6 -15.69 15.09 -4.96
CA ASN A 6 -14.72 14.54 -4.03
C ASN A 6 -13.33 15.03 -4.45
N ASN A 7 -13.13 16.34 -4.38
CA ASN A 7 -11.82 16.99 -4.43
C ASN A 7 -11.44 17.41 -3.01
N VAL A 8 -11.16 16.42 -2.17
CA VAL A 8 -10.44 16.58 -0.90
C VAL A 8 -9.31 15.56 -0.88
N GLY A 9 -8.35 15.75 -1.79
CA GLY A 9 -7.12 14.97 -1.90
C GLY A 9 -5.88 15.85 -1.92
N SER A 10 -5.91 17.00 -1.26
CA SER A 10 -4.75 17.89 -1.20
C SER A 10 -4.59 18.45 0.19
N HIS A 11 -3.90 17.74 1.06
CA HIS A 11 -3.11 18.30 2.16
C HIS A 11 -1.81 17.49 2.33
N LEU A 12 -0.71 18.12 1.92
CA LEU A 12 0.69 17.88 2.29
C LEU A 12 1.47 16.80 1.53
N GLY A 13 2.36 17.28 0.65
CA GLY A 13 3.46 16.49 0.10
C GLY A 13 4.25 15.80 1.21
N SER A 14 4.36 14.48 1.12
CA SER A 14 5.27 13.60 1.86
C SER A 14 5.05 12.17 1.35
N SER A 15 5.64 11.62 0.30
CA SER A 15 6.60 12.05 -0.72
C SER A 15 6.37 11.07 -1.87
N ASP A 16 6.53 11.44 -3.14
CA ASP A 16 6.67 10.48 -4.26
C ASP A 16 7.84 9.47 -4.03
N ASN A 17 8.62 9.73 -2.98
CA ASN A 17 9.75 8.96 -2.49
C ASN A 17 9.50 8.27 -1.12
N GLU A 18 8.25 8.09 -0.68
CA GLU A 18 7.97 7.36 0.57
C GLU A 18 8.15 5.83 0.39
N PRO A 19 8.74 5.10 1.36
CA PRO A 19 8.79 3.65 1.34
C PRO A 19 7.39 3.03 1.32
N ILE A 20 7.19 2.00 0.48
CA ILE A 20 5.88 1.36 0.26
C ILE A 20 5.19 0.88 1.55
N GLY A 21 5.97 0.44 2.56
CA GLY A 21 5.40 0.00 3.83
C GLY A 21 4.68 1.11 4.59
N ARG A 22 5.23 2.34 4.57
CA ARG A 22 4.62 3.48 5.23
C ARG A 22 3.39 3.95 4.46
N LEU A 23 3.46 3.92 3.12
CA LEU A 23 2.33 4.23 2.24
C LEU A 23 1.14 3.30 2.49
N ILE A 24 1.37 1.98 2.53
CA ILE A 24 0.33 0.97 2.83
C ILE A 24 -0.29 1.24 4.20
N ARG A 25 0.54 1.50 5.22
CA ARG A 25 0.08 1.70 6.59
C ARG A 25 -0.79 2.96 6.73
N SER A 26 -0.40 4.04 6.07
CA SER A 26 -1.14 5.31 6.11
C SER A 26 -2.49 5.16 5.43
N ALA A 27 -2.53 4.68 4.18
CA ALA A 27 -3.77 4.47 3.44
C ALA A 27 -4.73 3.51 4.16
N ARG A 28 -4.22 2.39 4.70
CA ARG A 28 -5.03 1.47 5.50
C ARG A 28 -5.69 2.17 6.69
N ARG A 29 -4.96 3.05 7.38
CA ARG A 29 -5.48 3.79 8.55
C ARG A 29 -6.51 4.84 8.14
N GLU A 30 -6.31 5.51 7.01
CA GLU A 30 -7.25 6.47 6.44
C GLU A 30 -8.59 5.79 6.10
N LEU A 31 -8.55 4.55 5.60
CA LEU A 31 -9.72 3.72 5.34
C LEU A 31 -10.32 3.04 6.59
N GLY A 32 -9.77 3.29 7.79
CA GLY A 32 -10.24 2.68 9.03
C GLY A 32 -10.01 1.16 9.14
N LEU A 33 -9.19 0.58 8.25
CA LEU A 33 -8.96 -0.85 8.19
C LEU A 33 -7.94 -1.31 9.25
N THR A 34 -8.18 -2.46 9.87
CA THR A 34 -7.13 -3.17 10.64
C THR A 34 -6.21 -3.93 9.70
N GLN A 35 -5.04 -4.40 10.17
CA GLN A 35 -4.18 -5.25 9.33
C GLN A 35 -4.88 -6.55 8.90
N TYR A 36 -5.75 -7.11 9.77
CA TYR A 36 -6.63 -8.22 9.40
C TYR A 36 -7.65 -7.79 8.35
N GLY A 37 -8.31 -6.64 8.52
CA GLY A 37 -9.27 -6.12 7.54
C GLY A 37 -8.66 -5.91 6.16
N LEU A 38 -7.42 -5.42 6.08
CA LEU A 38 -6.71 -5.33 4.80
C LEU A 38 -6.39 -6.72 4.22
N ALA A 39 -5.98 -7.68 5.04
CA ALA A 39 -5.72 -9.04 4.58
C ALA A 39 -6.99 -9.69 4.00
N GLU A 40 -8.11 -9.60 4.73
CA GLU A 40 -9.42 -10.12 4.27
C GLU A 40 -9.87 -9.46 2.97
N ALA A 41 -9.74 -8.12 2.86
CA ALA A 41 -10.08 -7.40 1.64
C ALA A 41 -9.23 -7.88 0.45
N LEU A 42 -7.92 -8.06 0.65
CA LEU A 42 -7.01 -8.56 -0.38
C LEU A 42 -7.34 -10.00 -0.81
N VAL A 43 -7.64 -10.90 0.13
CA VAL A 43 -8.08 -12.27 -0.17
C VAL A 43 -9.38 -12.25 -0.97
N SER A 44 -10.34 -11.42 -0.55
CA SER A 44 -11.65 -11.29 -1.20
C SER A 44 -11.55 -10.83 -2.66
N VAL A 45 -10.74 -9.80 -2.96
CA VAL A 45 -10.58 -9.31 -4.34
C VAL A 45 -9.67 -10.18 -5.21
N SER A 46 -8.65 -10.81 -4.61
CA SER A 46 -7.64 -11.56 -5.36
C SER A 46 -8.00 -13.04 -5.57
N GLY A 47 -8.97 -13.56 -4.81
CA GLY A 47 -9.29 -14.99 -4.76
C GLY A 47 -8.17 -15.87 -4.20
N ASN A 48 -7.11 -15.28 -3.64
CA ASN A 48 -5.95 -15.98 -3.12
C ASN A 48 -5.93 -15.92 -1.59
N ASP A 49 -6.22 -17.05 -0.95
CA ASP A 49 -6.33 -17.24 0.50
C ASP A 49 -4.98 -17.36 1.25
N SER A 50 -3.86 -17.37 0.52
CA SER A 50 -2.53 -17.52 1.13
C SER A 50 -2.04 -16.27 1.89
N LEU A 51 -2.73 -15.13 1.76
CA LEU A 51 -2.33 -13.87 2.39
C LEU A 51 -3.03 -13.68 3.73
N GLY A 52 -2.23 -13.52 4.79
CA GLY A 52 -2.72 -13.19 6.12
C GLY A 52 -2.15 -11.89 6.68
N ARG A 53 -2.62 -11.51 7.88
CA ARG A 53 -2.21 -10.32 8.62
C ARG A 53 -0.69 -10.19 8.82
N ASP A 54 0.04 -11.31 8.96
CA ASP A 54 1.49 -11.28 9.11
C ASP A 54 2.21 -10.79 7.86
N GLU A 55 1.69 -11.10 6.68
CA GLU A 55 2.25 -10.63 5.41
C GLU A 55 2.05 -9.11 5.28
N VAL A 56 0.86 -8.61 5.59
CA VAL A 56 0.56 -7.17 5.71
C VAL A 56 1.52 -6.51 6.71
N SER A 57 1.72 -7.12 7.88
CA SER A 57 2.64 -6.61 8.90
C SER A 57 4.09 -6.54 8.42
N ARG A 58 4.55 -7.52 7.62
CA ARG A 58 5.89 -7.52 7.03
C ARG A 58 6.05 -6.40 6.01
N TRP A 59 5.02 -6.12 5.21
CA TRP A 59 5.03 -5.02 4.25
C TRP A 59 5.09 -3.67 4.94
N GLU A 60 4.21 -3.43 5.93
CA GLU A 60 4.16 -2.14 6.65
C GLU A 60 5.46 -1.81 7.39
N ARG A 61 6.14 -2.84 7.91
CA ARG A 61 7.44 -2.69 8.58
C ARG A 61 8.63 -2.67 7.62
N GLY A 62 8.40 -2.76 6.30
CA GLY A 62 9.46 -2.80 5.29
C GLY A 62 10.32 -4.08 5.31
N LYS A 63 9.89 -5.12 6.03
CA LYS A 63 10.58 -6.41 6.09
C LYS A 63 10.49 -7.16 4.76
N ARG A 64 9.39 -6.99 4.04
CA ARG A 64 9.18 -7.51 2.68
C ARG A 64 8.57 -6.42 1.81
N VAL A 65 8.95 -6.41 0.53
CA VAL A 65 8.31 -5.55 -0.49
C VAL A 65 7.24 -6.39 -1.19
N PRO A 66 5.98 -5.93 -1.29
CA PRO A 66 4.96 -6.67 -2.02
C PRO A 66 5.37 -6.83 -3.49
N GLY A 67 5.12 -8.01 -4.05
CA GLY A 67 5.38 -8.29 -5.47
C GLY A 67 4.39 -7.57 -6.39
N PRO A 68 4.64 -7.53 -7.72
CA PRO A 68 3.76 -6.87 -8.69
C PRO A 68 2.29 -7.32 -8.61
N TYR A 69 2.05 -8.62 -8.41
CA TYR A 69 0.70 -9.17 -8.22
C TYR A 69 -0.04 -8.50 -7.06
N TRP A 70 0.57 -8.47 -5.86
CA TRP A 70 -0.04 -7.84 -4.70
C TRP A 70 -0.10 -6.32 -4.80
N GLN A 71 0.81 -5.69 -5.55
CA GLN A 71 0.73 -4.25 -5.81
C GLN A 71 -0.53 -3.87 -6.59
N GLN A 72 -1.00 -4.71 -7.52
CA GLN A 72 -2.24 -4.45 -8.24
C GLN A 72 -3.44 -4.46 -7.30
N TRP A 73 -3.55 -5.46 -6.43
CA TRP A 73 -4.66 -5.56 -5.47
C TRP A 73 -4.58 -4.52 -4.35
N LEU A 74 -3.38 -4.16 -3.92
CA LEU A 74 -3.18 -3.07 -2.95
C LEU A 74 -3.63 -1.73 -3.53
N SER A 75 -3.40 -1.48 -4.82
CA SER A 75 -3.87 -0.27 -5.49
C SER A 75 -5.39 -0.18 -5.47
N ASP A 76 -6.06 -1.27 -5.78
CA ASP A 76 -7.53 -1.37 -5.79
C ASP A 76 -8.12 -1.21 -4.38
N VAL A 77 -7.67 -2.02 -3.41
CA VAL A 77 -8.22 -2.04 -2.05
C VAL A 77 -7.90 -0.79 -1.23
N LEU A 78 -6.73 -0.17 -1.46
CA LEU A 78 -6.32 1.03 -0.71
C LEU A 78 -6.63 2.33 -1.42
N GLU A 79 -7.25 2.27 -2.60
CA GLU A 79 -7.57 3.46 -3.42
C GLU A 79 -6.31 4.30 -3.73
N ILE A 80 -5.16 3.63 -3.92
CA ILE A 80 -3.88 4.26 -4.25
C ILE A 80 -3.64 4.12 -5.75
N GLU A 81 -3.24 5.19 -6.42
CA GLU A 81 -2.83 5.13 -7.82
C GLU A 81 -1.72 4.08 -8.06
N PRO A 82 -1.86 3.16 -9.05
CA PRO A 82 -0.91 2.07 -9.26
C PRO A 82 0.54 2.53 -9.42
N ASP A 83 0.78 3.66 -10.10
CA ASP A 83 2.11 4.21 -10.34
C ASP A 83 2.77 4.70 -9.06
N ARG A 84 2.02 5.35 -8.18
CA ARG A 84 2.51 5.75 -6.86
C ARG A 84 2.99 4.55 -6.05
N LEU A 85 2.22 3.46 -6.04
CA LEU A 85 2.60 2.25 -5.33
C LEU A 85 3.87 1.60 -5.93
N ARG A 86 3.97 1.55 -7.27
CA ARG A 86 5.16 1.06 -7.98
C ARG A 86 6.41 1.89 -7.68
N LEU A 87 6.28 3.23 -7.68
CA LEU A 87 7.37 4.15 -7.35
C LEU A 87 7.86 3.92 -5.92
N SER A 88 6.97 3.90 -4.94
CA SER A 88 7.31 3.59 -3.54
C SER A 88 7.97 2.22 -3.38
N ALA A 89 7.56 1.20 -4.14
CA ALA A 89 8.21 -0.11 -4.12
C ALA A 89 9.65 -0.05 -4.66
N ARG A 90 9.91 0.74 -5.71
CA ARG A 90 11.27 0.95 -6.25
C ARG A 90 12.17 1.66 -5.25
N VAL A 91 11.63 2.66 -4.54
CA VAL A 91 12.35 3.40 -3.50
C VAL A 91 12.78 2.47 -2.37
N THR A 92 11.86 1.66 -1.84
CA THR A 92 12.21 0.69 -0.77
C THR A 92 13.26 -0.31 -1.23
N ARG A 93 13.20 -0.79 -2.48
CA ARG A 93 14.25 -1.70 -3.02
C ARG A 93 15.61 -1.01 -3.08
N LYS A 94 15.68 0.24 -3.57
CA LYS A 94 16.94 1.01 -3.62
C LYS A 94 17.53 1.24 -2.23
N GLN A 95 16.71 1.63 -1.26
CA GLN A 95 17.16 1.83 0.12
C GLN A 95 17.74 0.55 0.73
N ARG A 96 17.14 -0.61 0.44
CA ARG A 96 17.64 -1.91 0.94
C ARG A 96 18.97 -2.33 0.33
N ILE A 97 19.19 -2.00 -0.95
CA ILE A 97 20.48 -2.26 -1.61
C ILE A 97 21.56 -1.34 -1.04
N GLY A 98 21.25 -0.06 -0.87
CA GLY A 98 22.19 0.92 -0.30
C GLY A 98 22.51 0.73 1.20
N LEU A 99 21.64 0.07 1.96
CA LEU A 99 21.89 -0.30 3.36
C LEU A 99 22.77 -1.55 3.53
N ALA A 100 23.03 -2.29 2.45
CA ALA A 100 23.85 -3.50 2.44
C ALA A 100 25.25 -3.26 1.85
N SER A 101 25.64 -1.99 1.66
CA SER A 101 26.94 -1.56 1.11
C SER A 101 27.81 -0.91 2.17
#